data_AF-R7TEV1-F1
#
_entry.id   AF-R7TEV1-F1
#
_cell.length_a   1.000
_cell.length_b   1.000
_cell.length_c   1.000
_cell.angle_alpha   90.00
_cell.angle_beta   90.00
_cell.angle_gamma   90.00
#
_symmetry.space_group_name_H-M   'P 1'
#
loop_
_entity.id
_entity.type
_entity.pdbx_description
1 polymer ?
#
loop_
_entity_poly.entity_id
_entity_poly.type
_entity_poly.pdbx_seq_one_letter_code
_entity_poly.pdbx_strand_id
1 'polypeptide(L)' 'YSFSDINECLGESGVDYDKDCHECINTIGSYTCRCDDGYELHPNGTSCQGQ' A
#
# COMPACT_ATOMS: atom_id res chain seq x y z
N TYR A 1 -24.62 4.64 -7.05
CA TYR A 1 -23.70 3.50 -7.21
C TYR A 1 -22.83 3.47 -5.98
N SER A 2 -23.03 2.50 -5.09
CA SER A 2 -22.15 2.31 -3.93
C SER A 2 -20.90 1.61 -4.45
N PHE A 3 -19.84 2.37 -4.69
CA PHE A 3 -18.53 1.78 -4.92
C PHE A 3 -17.99 1.42 -3.54
N SER A 4 -18.26 0.18 -3.12
CA SER A 4 -17.59 -0.35 -1.93
C SER A 4 -16.15 -0.63 -2.33
N ASP A 5 -15.24 0.16 -1.79
CA ASP A 5 -13.81 -0.08 -1.94
C ASP A 5 -13.42 -1.44 -1.40
N ILE A 6 -12.61 -2.14 -2.17
CA ILE A 6 -11.95 -3.37 -1.73
C ILE A 6 -10.77 -2.91 -0.90
N ASN A 7 -10.68 -3.41 0.34
CA ASN A 7 -9.56 -3.08 1.20
C ASN A 7 -8.43 -4.08 0.99
N GLU A 8 -7.46 -3.69 0.17
CA GLU A 8 -6.32 -4.56 -0.14
C GLU A 8 -5.42 -4.81 1.08
N CYS A 9 -5.51 -3.99 2.13
CA CYS A 9 -4.74 -4.17 3.36
C CYS A 9 -5.30 -5.28 4.27
N LEU A 10 -6.49 -5.83 3.97
CA LEU A 10 -7.03 -6.98 4.70
C LEU A 10 -6.48 -8.32 4.19
N GLY A 11 -5.79 -8.31 3.05
CA GLY A 11 -5.17 -9.50 2.47
C GLY A 11 -3.78 -9.83 3.03
N GLU A 12 -3.06 -10.66 2.29
CA GLU A 12 -1.71 -11.11 2.63
C GLU A 12 -0.68 -10.29 1.83
N SER A 13 0.43 -9.91 2.48
CA SER A 13 1.53 -9.17 1.85
C SER A 13 2.12 -9.95 0.66
N GLY A 14 2.24 -9.27 -0.47
CA GLY A 14 2.72 -9.83 -1.73
C GLY A 14 1.69 -10.55 -2.57
N VAL A 15 0.43 -10.57 -2.14
CA VAL A 15 -0.73 -11.06 -2.91
C VAL A 15 -1.68 -9.90 -3.19
N ASP A 16 -2.09 -9.21 -2.12
CA ASP A 16 -3.11 -8.16 -2.18
C ASP A 16 -2.49 -6.76 -2.17
N TYR A 17 -1.48 -6.56 -1.30
CA TYR A 17 -0.63 -5.37 -1.28
C TYR A 17 0.85 -5.73 -1.43
N ASP A 18 1.69 -4.76 -1.77
CA ASP A 18 3.10 -5.01 -2.08
C ASP A 18 3.90 -5.57 -0.88
N LYS A 19 4.93 -6.38 -1.18
CA LYS A 19 5.79 -6.97 -0.15
C LYS A 19 6.67 -5.95 0.55
N ASP A 20 7.09 -4.92 -0.19
CA ASP A 20 7.93 -3.84 0.31
C ASP A 20 7.06 -2.72 0.90
N CYS A 21 5.76 -2.91 1.07
CA CYS A 21 4.89 -2.01 1.81
C CYS A 21 5.06 -2.22 3.31
N HIS A 22 5.58 -1.23 4.03
CA HIS A 22 5.73 -1.33 5.49
C HIS A 22 4.38 -1.21 6.20
N GLU A 23 3.66 -0.11 5.96
CA GLU A 23 2.32 0.10 6.49
C GLU A 23 1.33 0.30 5.34
N CYS A 24 0.44 -0.66 5.12
CA CYS A 24 -0.63 -0.56 4.11
C CYS A 24 -1.76 0.36 4.61
N ILE A 25 -2.14 1.32 3.77
CA ILE A 25 -3.21 2.28 4.01
C ILE A 25 -4.22 2.14 2.87
N ASN A 26 -5.41 1.64 3.18
CA ASN A 26 -6.49 1.54 2.21
C ASN A 26 -7.01 2.93 1.82
N THR A 27 -7.19 3.16 0.52
CA THR A 27 -7.74 4.40 -0.02
C THR A 27 -8.97 4.09 -0.88
N ILE A 28 -9.66 5.13 -1.35
CA ILE A 28 -10.80 4.94 -2.24
C ILE A 28 -10.26 4.75 -3.67
N GLY A 29 -10.43 3.54 -4.20
CA GLY A 29 -10.07 3.08 -5.53
C GLY A 29 -8.75 2.32 -5.59
N SER A 30 -7.99 2.26 -4.48
CA SER A 30 -6.68 1.60 -4.37
C SER A 30 -6.19 1.60 -2.93
N TYR A 31 -4.93 1.22 -2.70
CA TYR A 31 -4.22 1.42 -1.44
C TYR A 31 -2.95 2.23 -1.66
N THR A 32 -2.41 2.77 -0.57
CA THR A 32 -1.09 3.39 -0.55
C THR A 32 -0.27 2.85 0.61
N CYS A 33 1.04 3.03 0.57
CA CYS A 33 1.94 2.55 1.61
C CYS A 33 2.58 3.71 2.34
N ARG A 34 2.68 3.60 3.66
CA ARG A 34 3.50 4.47 4.48
C ARG A 34 4.79 3.75 4.82
N CYS A 35 5.90 4.43 4.54
CA CYS A 35 7.24 3.94 4.76
C CYS A 35 7.80 4.45 6.08
N ASP A 36 8.66 3.67 6.72
CA ASP A 36 9.38 4.08 7.92
C ASP A 36 10.43 5.15 7.62
N ASP A 37 10.91 5.80 8.68
CA ASP A 37 11.97 6.80 8.59
C ASP A 37 13.22 6.20 7.94
N GLY A 38 13.72 6.84 6.88
CA GLY A 38 14.82 6.33 6.05
C GLY A 38 14.39 5.57 4.79
N TYR A 39 13.09 5.37 4.58
CA TYR A 39 12.52 4.77 3.36
C TYR A 39 11.62 5.78 2.65
N GLU A 40 11.64 5.76 1.32
CA GLU A 40 10.79 6.62 0.50
C GLU A 40 9.70 5.80 -0.19
N LEU A 41 8.51 6.42 -0.31
CA LEU A 41 7.43 5.84 -1.09
C LEU A 41 7.86 5.80 -2.56
N HIS A 42 7.96 4.59 -3.10
CA HIS A 42 8.28 4.37 -4.50
C HIS A 42 7.24 5.09 -5.37
N PRO A 43 7.60 5.60 -6.56
CA PRO A 43 6.67 6.32 -7.46
C PRO A 43 5.44 5.51 -7.90
N ASN A 44 5.38 4.20 -7.63
CA ASN A 44 4.16 3.41 -7.80
C ASN A 44 3.10 3.67 -6.70
N GLY A 45 3.45 4.33 -5.61
CA GLY A 45 2.57 4.64 -4.47
C GLY A 45 2.26 3.45 -3.56
N THR A 46 2.84 2.29 -3.82
CA THR A 46 2.48 1.01 -3.18
C THR A 46 3.67 0.25 -2.61
N SER A 47 4.90 0.72 -2.78
CA SER A 47 6.11 0.06 -2.29
C SER A 47 7.00 1.05 -1.55
N CYS A 48 7.73 0.62 -0.53
CA CYS A 48 8.75 1.41 0.11
C CYS A 48 10.12 1.03 -0.42
N GLN A 49 10.88 2.00 -0.93
CA GLN A 49 12.25 1.79 -1.35
C GLN A 49 13.18 2.56 -0.43
N GLY A 50 14.15 1.86 0.15
CA GLY A 50 15.25 2.51 0.86
C GLY A 50 16.11 3.31 -0.13
N GLN A 51 16.59 4.47 0.31
CA GLN A 51 17.59 5.24 -0.44
C GLN A 51 18.93 4.49 -0.51
#